data_AF-A0A1E3LML7-F1
#
_entry.id   AF-A0A1E3LML7-F1
#
_cell.length_a   1.000
_cell.length_b   1.000
_cell.length_c   1.000
_cell.angle_alpha   90.00
_cell.angle_beta   90.00
_cell.angle_gamma   90.00
#
_symmetry.space_group_name_H-M   'P 1'
#
loop_
_entity.id
_entity.type
_entity.pdbx_description
1 polymer ?
#
loop_
_entity_poly.entity_id
_entity_poly.type
_entity_poly.pdbx_seq_one_letter_code
_entity_poly.pdbx_strand_id
1 'polypeptide(L)'
;MKPSMMASSYQGATPVAYVSFAEMGEMVRTRGLHASSVTVVRGAEIVRAVANAQKIQEVEDGINNLLVSVRSSQVPGQRPAALERAMAIAQQSSDAHQLQYLTSMFIHEPTVISQLAKNKALPVVAQQIIINDADLQRNSSVMRGLAENPALPPELMRRMLNDTDDDLVRHLLVQKAAERSRNAKEANDPYVKICDEVADTTFDNSLRLTAISGARSAAVLRKIAKTRDVVLGARELEAVADNIYTPSDVLSSMASVPPTRQAIYAAFGVTVAQKASRTLQVQRERNFAVEPVPEGSVGGPS
;
A
#
# COMPACT_ATOMS: atom_id res chain seq x y z
N MET A 1 -13.55 -50.77 -7.59
CA MET A 1 -13.87 -50.42 -9.00
C MET A 1 -12.92 -49.31 -9.42
N LYS A 2 -12.07 -49.57 -10.44
CA LYS A 2 -11.09 -48.60 -10.95
C LYS A 2 -11.71 -47.92 -12.18
N PRO A 3 -11.85 -46.58 -12.24
CA PRO A 3 -12.32 -45.92 -13.44
C PRO A 3 -11.18 -45.92 -14.47
N SER A 4 -11.39 -46.65 -15.56
CA SER A 4 -10.53 -46.64 -16.74
C SER A 4 -10.82 -45.35 -17.49
N MET A 5 -9.92 -44.36 -17.42
CA MET A 5 -9.98 -43.18 -18.27
C MET A 5 -9.44 -43.54 -19.65
N MET A 6 -10.31 -43.48 -20.66
CA MET A 6 -9.97 -43.71 -22.05
C MET A 6 -9.12 -42.55 -22.60
N ALA A 7 -8.00 -42.88 -23.23
CA ALA A 7 -7.01 -41.95 -23.78
C ALA A 7 -7.46 -41.22 -25.07
N SER A 8 -8.73 -41.32 -25.47
CA SER A 8 -9.22 -40.84 -26.77
C SER A 8 -9.80 -39.42 -26.76
N SER A 9 -9.80 -38.70 -25.63
CA SER A 9 -10.39 -37.35 -25.53
C SER A 9 -9.39 -36.19 -25.61
N TYR A 10 -8.11 -36.46 -25.90
CA TYR A 10 -7.13 -35.41 -26.22
C TYR A 10 -7.02 -35.21 -27.74
N GLN A 11 -8.10 -34.74 -28.37
CA GLN A 11 -7.96 -34.09 -29.67
C GLN A 11 -7.26 -32.75 -29.42
N GLY A 12 -5.99 -32.68 -29.84
CA GLY A 12 -5.14 -31.51 -29.67
C GLY A 12 -5.83 -30.25 -30.20
N ALA A 13 -5.90 -29.22 -29.34
CA ALA A 13 -6.31 -27.90 -29.76
C ALA A 13 -5.42 -27.48 -30.94
N THR A 14 -6.03 -27.22 -32.09
CA THR A 14 -5.35 -26.63 -33.24
C THR A 14 -4.64 -25.36 -32.79
N PRO A 15 -3.33 -25.20 -33.03
CA PRO A 15 -2.62 -24.01 -32.62
C PRO A 15 -3.29 -22.79 -33.25
N VAL A 16 -3.69 -21.83 -32.42
CA VAL A 16 -4.24 -20.56 -32.88
C VAL A 16 -3.14 -19.88 -33.70
N ALA A 17 -3.34 -19.77 -35.01
CA ALA A 17 -2.39 -19.14 -35.91
C ALA A 17 -2.21 -17.68 -35.47
N TYR A 18 -1.00 -17.34 -35.03
CA TYR A 18 -0.62 -15.95 -34.80
C TYR A 18 -0.56 -15.25 -36.15
N VAL A 19 -1.59 -14.49 -36.46
CA VAL A 19 -1.61 -13.61 -37.63
C VAL A 19 -0.56 -12.53 -37.40
N SER A 20 0.45 -12.49 -38.26
CA SER A 20 1.46 -11.44 -38.21
C SER A 20 0.83 -10.07 -38.51
N PHE A 21 1.38 -8.99 -37.94
CA PHE A 21 0.91 -7.63 -38.24
C PHE A 21 0.91 -7.31 -39.75
N ALA A 22 1.82 -7.94 -40.50
CA ALA A 22 1.89 -7.84 -41.95
C ALA A 22 0.66 -8.47 -42.64
N GLU A 23 0.26 -9.68 -42.24
CA GLU A 23 -0.93 -10.37 -42.75
C GLU A 23 -2.22 -9.67 -42.35
N MET A 24 -2.27 -9.08 -41.14
CA MET A 24 -3.40 -8.26 -40.72
C MET A 24 -3.56 -7.03 -41.62
N GLY A 25 -2.46 -6.36 -41.97
CA GLY A 25 -2.46 -5.23 -42.90
C GLY A 25 -2.82 -5.62 -44.35
N GLU A 26 -2.58 -6.86 -44.75
CA GLU A 26 -2.98 -7.37 -46.06
C GLU A 26 -4.46 -7.81 -46.10
N MET A 27 -4.96 -8.44 -45.02
CA MET A 27 -6.39 -8.77 -44.88
C MET A 27 -7.29 -7.53 -44.88
N VAL A 28 -6.85 -6.44 -44.25
CA VAL A 28 -7.58 -5.16 -44.27
C VAL A 28 -7.65 -4.57 -45.68
N ARG A 29 -6.56 -4.69 -46.46
CA ARG A 29 -6.50 -4.21 -47.85
C ARG A 29 -7.33 -5.06 -48.81
N THR A 30 -7.26 -6.39 -48.68
CA THR A 30 -7.92 -7.34 -49.59
C THR A 30 -9.42 -7.46 -49.36
N ARG A 31 -9.89 -7.31 -48.12
CA ARG A 31 -11.32 -7.45 -47.80
C ARG A 31 -12.18 -6.23 -48.08
N GLY A 32 -11.62 -5.16 -48.66
CA GLY A 32 -12.39 -3.97 -49.03
C GLY A 32 -13.18 -3.39 -47.86
N LEU A 33 -12.69 -3.57 -46.63
CA LEU A 33 -13.24 -2.99 -45.41
C LEU A 33 -12.93 -1.49 -45.42
N HIS A 34 -13.54 -0.78 -46.37
CA HIS A 34 -13.77 0.65 -46.26
C HIS A 34 -14.65 0.84 -45.03
N ALA A 35 -13.98 1.14 -43.93
CA ALA A 35 -14.57 1.46 -42.66
C ALA A 35 -15.60 2.58 -42.86
N SER A 36 -16.89 2.23 -42.96
CA SER A 36 -18.00 3.17 -42.77
C SER A 36 -18.14 3.57 -41.30
N SER A 37 -17.39 2.93 -40.40
CA SER A 37 -16.97 3.50 -39.11
C SER A 37 -15.51 3.91 -39.21
N VAL A 38 -15.23 5.03 -39.87
CA VAL A 38 -13.94 5.72 -39.73
C VAL A 38 -13.80 6.10 -38.27
N THR A 39 -13.22 5.21 -37.45
CA THR A 39 -12.45 5.65 -36.30
C THR A 39 -11.38 6.53 -36.90
N VAL A 40 -11.59 7.84 -36.83
CA VAL A 40 -10.60 8.87 -37.11
C VAL A 40 -9.50 8.64 -36.06
N VAL A 41 -8.62 7.68 -36.32
CA VAL A 41 -7.44 7.46 -35.53
C VAL A 41 -6.58 8.68 -35.80
N ARG A 42 -6.52 9.59 -34.82
CA ARG A 42 -5.77 10.82 -34.93
C ARG A 42 -4.32 10.44 -35.16
N GLY A 43 -3.70 10.84 -36.28
CA GLY A 43 -2.30 10.48 -36.58
C GLY A 43 -1.33 10.81 -35.45
N ALA A 44 -1.62 11.82 -34.64
CA ALA A 44 -0.89 12.16 -33.42
C ALA A 44 -0.90 11.05 -32.34
N GLU A 45 -1.99 10.30 -32.20
CA GLU A 45 -2.10 9.17 -31.27
C GLU A 45 -1.24 8.00 -31.73
N ILE A 46 -1.21 7.71 -33.05
CA ILE A 46 -0.33 6.68 -33.62
C ILE A 46 1.14 7.05 -33.41
N VAL A 47 1.54 8.29 -33.72
CA VAL A 47 2.94 8.73 -33.53
C VAL A 47 3.36 8.64 -32.07
N ARG A 48 2.49 9.02 -31.11
CA ARG A 48 2.75 8.85 -29.68
C ARG A 48 2.85 7.38 -29.29
N ALA A 49 1.98 6.52 -29.82
CA ALA A 49 2.01 5.08 -29.54
C ALA A 49 3.30 4.43 -30.06
N VAL A 50 3.76 4.78 -31.27
CA VAL A 50 5.02 4.28 -31.84
C VAL A 50 6.22 4.76 -31.03
N ALA A 51 6.28 6.05 -30.66
CA ALA A 51 7.36 6.58 -29.84
C ALA A 51 7.41 5.90 -28.46
N ASN A 52 6.26 5.65 -27.84
CA ASN A 52 6.18 4.90 -26.58
C ASN A 52 6.64 3.45 -26.75
N ALA A 53 6.28 2.79 -27.85
CA ALA A 53 6.70 1.42 -28.13
C ALA A 53 8.22 1.31 -28.34
N GLN A 54 8.83 2.26 -29.05
CA GLN A 54 10.29 2.31 -29.21
C GLN A 54 10.99 2.50 -27.86
N LYS A 55 10.50 3.43 -27.02
CA LYS A 55 11.03 3.64 -25.67
C LYS A 55 10.92 2.38 -24.81
N ILE A 56 9.79 1.67 -24.88
CA ILE A 56 9.57 0.41 -24.17
C ILE A 56 10.61 -0.63 -24.62
N GLN A 57 10.80 -0.78 -25.93
CA GLN A 57 11.76 -1.72 -26.49
C GLN A 57 13.21 -1.41 -26.06
N GLU A 58 13.61 -0.14 -26.10
CA GLU A 58 14.95 0.28 -25.63
C GLU A 58 15.19 -0.05 -24.15
N VAL A 59 14.15 0.15 -23.31
CA VAL A 59 14.20 -0.20 -21.89
C VAL A 59 14.35 -1.71 -21.70
N GLU A 60 13.58 -2.51 -22.45
CA GLU A 60 13.62 -3.97 -22.38
C GLU A 60 14.98 -4.51 -22.84
N ASP A 61 15.50 -4.02 -23.98
CA ASP A 61 16.82 -4.39 -24.49
C ASP A 61 17.93 -4.03 -23.49
N GLY A 62 17.86 -2.85 -22.88
CA GLY A 62 18.77 -2.44 -21.82
C GLY A 62 18.76 -3.38 -20.62
N ILE A 63 17.58 -3.78 -20.14
CA ILE A 63 17.43 -4.71 -19.01
C ILE A 63 17.86 -6.13 -19.39
N ASN A 64 17.56 -6.58 -20.61
CA ASN A 64 17.98 -7.89 -21.11
C ASN A 64 19.51 -7.99 -21.17
N ASN A 65 20.19 -6.94 -21.63
CA ASN A 65 21.66 -6.87 -21.63
C ASN A 65 22.24 -6.93 -20.21
N LEU A 66 21.58 -6.29 -19.23
CA LEU A 66 21.96 -6.41 -17.82
C LEU A 66 21.79 -7.84 -17.32
N LEU A 67 20.66 -8.49 -17.63
CA LEU A 67 20.39 -9.86 -17.22
C LEU A 67 21.41 -10.85 -17.79
N VAL A 68 21.76 -10.72 -19.08
CA VAL A 68 22.82 -11.52 -19.73
C VAL A 68 24.15 -11.31 -19.00
N SER A 69 24.48 -10.05 -18.66
CA SER A 69 25.72 -9.72 -17.93
C SER A 69 25.76 -10.31 -16.51
N VAL A 70 24.61 -10.42 -15.83
CA VAL A 70 24.49 -11.01 -14.49
C VAL A 70 24.62 -12.54 -14.52
N ARG A 71 24.08 -13.17 -15.57
CA ARG A 71 24.13 -14.62 -15.78
C ARG A 71 25.47 -15.10 -16.35
N SER A 72 26.19 -14.24 -17.07
CA SER A 72 27.52 -14.54 -17.60
C SER A 72 28.50 -14.78 -16.45
N SER A 73 28.91 -16.03 -16.27
CA SER A 73 29.95 -16.42 -15.31
C SER A 73 31.36 -16.30 -15.88
N GLN A 74 31.50 -15.96 -17.16
CA GLN A 74 32.77 -16.05 -17.89
C GLN A 74 33.71 -14.88 -17.63
N VAL A 75 33.19 -13.70 -17.26
CA VAL A 75 33.99 -12.50 -17.04
C VAL A 75 33.96 -12.11 -15.56
N PRO A 76 35.07 -12.29 -14.82
CA PRO A 76 35.18 -11.85 -13.43
C PRO A 76 34.84 -10.36 -13.32
N GLY A 77 34.00 -9.99 -12.36
CA GLY A 77 33.61 -8.59 -12.12
C GLY A 77 32.44 -8.07 -12.97
N GLN A 78 32.02 -8.77 -14.03
CA GLN A 78 30.87 -8.33 -14.84
C GLN A 78 29.54 -8.41 -14.06
N ARG A 79 29.33 -9.50 -13.32
CA ARG A 79 28.13 -9.69 -12.48
C ARG A 79 27.93 -8.58 -11.44
N PRO A 80 28.91 -8.25 -10.56
CA PRO A 80 28.70 -7.21 -9.56
C PRO A 80 28.44 -5.83 -10.19
N ALA A 81 29.14 -5.48 -11.27
CA ALA A 81 28.89 -4.23 -11.99
C ALA A 81 27.48 -4.17 -12.61
N ALA A 82 26.98 -5.28 -13.14
CA ALA A 82 25.63 -5.35 -13.71
C ALA A 82 24.55 -5.29 -12.62
N LEU A 83 24.76 -5.93 -11.47
CA LEU A 83 23.88 -5.83 -10.30
C LEU A 83 23.85 -4.41 -9.74
N GLU A 84 25.00 -3.74 -9.66
CA GLU A 84 25.09 -2.33 -9.24
C GLU A 84 24.28 -1.41 -10.16
N ARG A 85 24.40 -1.60 -11.48
CA ARG A 85 23.57 -0.87 -12.46
C ARG A 85 22.08 -1.18 -12.30
N ALA A 86 21.71 -2.43 -12.09
CA ALA A 86 20.31 -2.81 -11.86
C ALA A 86 19.75 -2.14 -10.59
N MET A 87 20.53 -2.09 -9.49
CA MET A 87 20.15 -1.37 -8.27
C MET A 87 20.03 0.14 -8.50
N ALA A 88 20.93 0.74 -9.27
CA ALA A 88 20.84 2.16 -9.62
C ALA A 88 19.55 2.47 -10.40
N ILE A 89 19.20 1.65 -11.40
CA ILE A 89 17.94 1.76 -12.14
C ILE A 89 16.74 1.57 -11.20
N ALA A 90 16.78 0.56 -10.33
CA ALA A 90 15.74 0.29 -9.35
C ALA A 90 15.47 1.47 -8.41
N GLN A 91 16.50 2.22 -8.02
CA GLN A 91 16.37 3.37 -7.12
C GLN A 91 15.92 4.65 -7.84
N GLN A 92 16.43 4.88 -9.05
CA GLN A 92 16.29 6.17 -9.74
C GLN A 92 15.13 6.21 -10.74
N SER A 93 14.70 5.05 -11.25
CA SER A 93 13.65 5.02 -12.26
C SER A 93 12.31 5.45 -11.68
N SER A 94 11.62 6.31 -12.44
CA SER A 94 10.23 6.70 -12.23
C SER A 94 9.29 6.04 -13.24
N ASP A 95 9.82 5.23 -14.16
CA ASP A 95 9.05 4.58 -15.21
C ASP A 95 8.47 3.26 -14.70
N ALA A 96 7.14 3.20 -14.57
CA ALA A 96 6.44 2.03 -14.07
C ALA A 96 6.69 0.77 -14.90
N HIS A 97 6.80 0.90 -16.24
CA HIS A 97 7.09 -0.24 -17.12
C HIS A 97 8.49 -0.79 -16.84
N GLN A 98 9.48 0.10 -16.76
CA GLN A 98 10.86 -0.27 -16.46
C GLN A 98 10.96 -1.00 -15.12
N LEU A 99 10.31 -0.49 -14.07
CA LEU A 99 10.31 -1.11 -12.74
C LEU A 99 9.62 -2.48 -12.73
N GLN A 100 8.49 -2.63 -13.44
CA GLN A 100 7.80 -3.91 -13.57
C GLN A 100 8.64 -4.94 -14.33
N TYR A 101 9.25 -4.54 -15.44
CA TYR A 101 10.10 -5.41 -16.24
C TYR A 101 11.35 -5.82 -15.44
N LEU A 102 11.99 -4.88 -14.73
CA LEU A 102 13.13 -5.16 -13.86
C LEU A 102 12.75 -6.15 -12.74
N THR A 103 11.58 -5.98 -12.12
CA THR A 103 11.06 -6.91 -11.10
C THR A 103 10.94 -8.33 -11.66
N SER A 104 10.40 -8.47 -12.87
CA SER A 104 10.20 -9.78 -13.51
C SER A 104 11.52 -10.46 -13.87
N MET A 105 12.50 -9.69 -14.35
CA MET A 105 13.81 -10.24 -14.77
C MET A 105 14.73 -10.58 -13.60
N PHE A 106 14.61 -9.86 -12.49
CA PHE A 106 15.49 -9.98 -11.32
C PHE A 106 14.80 -10.62 -10.11
N ILE A 107 13.69 -11.34 -10.31
CA ILE A 107 12.91 -11.92 -9.21
C ILE A 107 13.74 -12.83 -8.28
N HIS A 108 14.78 -13.48 -8.83
CA HIS A 108 15.69 -14.36 -8.07
C HIS A 108 16.93 -13.65 -7.48
N GLU A 109 17.02 -12.33 -7.62
CA GLU A 109 18.14 -11.53 -7.09
C GLU A 109 17.60 -10.61 -5.96
N PRO A 110 17.52 -11.11 -4.71
CA PRO A 110 16.83 -10.41 -3.62
C PRO A 110 17.46 -9.05 -3.28
N THR A 111 18.74 -8.85 -3.59
CA THR A 111 19.41 -7.55 -3.42
C THR A 111 18.80 -6.48 -4.32
N VAL A 112 18.56 -6.78 -5.60
CA VAL A 112 17.90 -5.87 -6.55
C VAL A 112 16.44 -5.68 -6.16
N ILE A 113 15.73 -6.75 -5.82
CA ILE A 113 14.32 -6.69 -5.41
C ILE A 113 14.14 -5.85 -4.13
N SER A 114 15.06 -5.94 -3.17
CA SER A 114 15.00 -5.12 -1.94
C SER A 114 15.12 -3.62 -2.24
N GLN A 115 15.86 -3.23 -3.27
CA GLN A 115 15.97 -1.84 -3.71
C GLN A 115 14.72 -1.41 -4.49
N LEU A 116 14.22 -2.27 -5.37
CA LEU A 116 12.96 -2.06 -6.08
C LEU A 116 11.79 -1.85 -5.11
N ALA A 117 11.71 -2.67 -4.06
CA ALA A 117 10.66 -2.63 -3.05
C ALA A 117 10.55 -1.28 -2.35
N LYS A 118 11.65 -0.53 -2.22
CA LYS A 118 11.69 0.81 -1.61
C LYS A 118 11.27 1.93 -2.56
N ASN A 119 11.18 1.67 -3.87
CA ASN A 119 10.89 2.70 -4.85
C ASN A 119 9.41 3.10 -4.82
N LYS A 120 9.13 4.38 -4.57
CA LYS A 120 7.78 4.97 -4.54
C LYS A 120 6.99 4.87 -5.86
N ALA A 121 7.67 4.66 -6.99
CA ALA A 121 7.08 4.49 -8.31
C ALA A 121 6.83 3.02 -8.67
N LEU A 122 7.15 2.08 -7.78
CA LEU A 122 6.95 0.65 -8.02
C LEU A 122 5.46 0.36 -8.25
N PRO A 123 5.06 -0.14 -9.43
CA PRO A 123 3.65 -0.36 -9.73
C PRO A 123 3.06 -1.48 -8.88
N VAL A 124 1.75 -1.41 -8.62
CA VAL A 124 1.02 -2.40 -7.80
C VAL A 124 1.20 -3.83 -8.32
N VAL A 125 1.26 -4.02 -9.64
CA VAL A 125 1.49 -5.35 -10.25
C VAL A 125 2.85 -5.92 -9.82
N ALA A 126 3.91 -5.11 -9.81
CA ALA A 126 5.23 -5.54 -9.37
C ALA A 126 5.25 -5.84 -7.86
N GLN A 127 4.59 -5.00 -7.04
CA GLN A 127 4.44 -5.26 -5.60
C GLN A 127 3.70 -6.59 -5.34
N GLN A 128 2.65 -6.87 -6.12
CA GLN A 128 1.89 -8.11 -6.03
C GLN A 128 2.72 -9.34 -6.42
N ILE A 129 3.58 -9.23 -7.44
CA ILE A 129 4.54 -10.28 -7.82
C ILE A 129 5.49 -10.57 -6.65
N ILE A 130 6.08 -9.54 -6.05
CA ILE A 130 6.99 -9.69 -4.89
C ILE A 130 6.29 -10.36 -3.72
N ILE A 131 5.06 -9.95 -3.38
CA ILE A 131 4.28 -10.53 -2.28
C ILE A 131 3.86 -11.97 -2.60
N ASN A 132 3.63 -12.35 -3.86
CA ASN A 132 3.19 -13.70 -4.20
C ASN A 132 4.34 -14.71 -4.27
N ASP A 133 5.59 -14.26 -4.32
CA ASP A 133 6.76 -15.12 -4.40
C ASP A 133 7.17 -15.59 -2.99
N ALA A 134 7.15 -16.91 -2.77
CA ALA A 134 7.38 -17.51 -1.46
C ALA A 134 8.83 -17.34 -0.97
N ASP A 135 9.81 -17.26 -1.86
CA ASP A 135 11.21 -17.09 -1.48
C ASP A 135 11.48 -15.64 -1.09
N LEU A 136 10.86 -14.68 -1.78
CA LEU A 136 10.94 -13.26 -1.45
C LEU A 136 10.18 -12.91 -0.17
N GLN A 137 9.03 -13.55 0.11
CA GLN A 137 8.30 -13.36 1.37
C GLN A 137 9.15 -13.73 2.59
N ARG A 138 10.00 -14.75 2.48
CA ARG A 138 10.93 -15.16 3.57
C ARG A 138 12.10 -14.21 3.73
N ASN A 139 12.34 -13.33 2.75
CA ASN A 139 13.43 -12.38 2.79
C ASN A 139 13.00 -11.10 3.52
N SER A 140 13.41 -10.97 4.78
CA SER A 140 13.07 -9.82 5.63
C SER A 140 13.51 -8.47 5.06
N SER A 141 14.62 -8.40 4.31
CA SER A 141 15.08 -7.16 3.68
C SER A 141 14.10 -6.67 2.61
N VAL A 142 13.60 -7.61 1.78
CA VAL A 142 12.62 -7.32 0.73
C VAL A 142 11.30 -6.88 1.36
N MET A 143 10.80 -7.63 2.34
CA MET A 143 9.52 -7.33 3.00
C MET A 143 9.56 -6.01 3.78
N ARG A 144 10.68 -5.69 4.44
CA ARG A 144 10.89 -4.37 5.07
C ARG A 144 10.91 -3.25 4.04
N GLY A 145 11.64 -3.43 2.94
CA GLY A 145 11.66 -2.45 1.86
C GLY A 145 10.27 -2.17 1.29
N LEU A 146 9.44 -3.21 1.18
CA LEU A 146 8.06 -3.07 0.70
C LEU A 146 7.15 -2.41 1.75
N ALA A 147 7.32 -2.74 3.03
CA ALA A 147 6.58 -2.11 4.14
C ALA A 147 6.92 -0.61 4.30
N GLU A 148 8.16 -0.21 3.99
CA GLU A 148 8.58 1.20 3.99
C GLU A 148 8.05 1.97 2.77
N ASN A 149 7.57 1.29 1.74
CA ASN A 149 7.18 1.91 0.49
C ASN A 149 5.92 2.79 0.66
N PRO A 150 5.99 4.10 0.36
CA PRO A 150 4.86 4.99 0.50
C PRO A 150 3.70 4.67 -0.48
N ALA A 151 3.97 3.97 -1.57
CA ALA A 151 2.99 3.60 -2.59
C ALA A 151 2.36 2.22 -2.38
N LEU A 152 2.58 1.59 -1.21
CA LEU A 152 1.95 0.31 -0.87
C LEU A 152 0.44 0.50 -0.70
N PRO A 153 -0.41 -0.16 -1.53
CA PRO A 153 -1.86 -0.05 -1.42
C PRO A 153 -2.39 -0.80 -0.20
N PRO A 154 -3.57 -0.40 0.32
CA PRO A 154 -4.10 -0.94 1.57
C PRO A 154 -4.42 -2.45 1.51
N GLU A 155 -4.85 -2.96 0.35
CA GLU A 155 -5.16 -4.39 0.20
C GLU A 155 -3.90 -5.26 0.30
N LEU A 156 -2.78 -4.79 -0.26
CA LEU A 156 -1.49 -5.47 -0.13
C LEU A 156 -0.95 -5.35 1.30
N MET A 157 -1.11 -4.18 1.94
CA MET A 157 -0.73 -3.97 3.33
C MET A 157 -1.48 -4.92 4.28
N ARG A 158 -2.81 -5.05 4.13
CA ARG A 158 -3.61 -5.98 4.91
C ARG A 158 -3.17 -7.43 4.70
N ARG A 159 -2.91 -7.81 3.45
CA ARG A 159 -2.39 -9.16 3.14
C ARG A 159 -1.03 -9.41 3.80
N MET A 160 -0.09 -8.47 3.66
CA MET A 160 1.22 -8.59 4.31
C MET A 160 1.11 -8.68 5.84
N LEU A 161 0.20 -7.94 6.47
CA LEU A 161 -0.03 -8.01 7.92
C LEU A 161 -0.51 -9.39 8.39
N ASN A 162 -1.24 -10.12 7.54
CA ASN A 162 -1.74 -11.45 7.84
C ASN A 162 -0.73 -12.56 7.51
N ASP A 163 0.09 -12.35 6.46
CA ASP A 163 0.99 -13.37 5.92
C ASP A 163 2.39 -13.32 6.57
N THR A 164 2.80 -12.20 7.20
CA THR A 164 4.15 -12.02 7.75
C THR A 164 4.25 -12.32 9.25
N ASP A 165 5.29 -13.06 9.63
CA ASP A 165 5.68 -13.31 11.03
C ASP A 165 6.75 -12.33 11.55
N ASP A 166 7.34 -11.48 10.69
CA ASP A 166 8.35 -10.49 11.12
C ASP A 166 7.67 -9.29 11.82
N ASP A 167 7.80 -9.22 13.15
CA ASP A 167 7.25 -8.16 14.00
C ASP A 167 7.65 -6.75 13.53
N LEU A 168 8.88 -6.56 13.03
CA LEU A 168 9.32 -5.27 12.52
C LEU A 168 8.57 -4.88 11.25
N VAL A 169 8.36 -5.84 10.34
CA VAL A 169 7.55 -5.61 9.13
C VAL A 169 6.13 -5.24 9.51
N ARG A 170 5.51 -5.97 10.46
CA ARG A 170 4.16 -5.66 10.96
C ARG A 170 4.10 -4.26 11.55
N HIS A 171 5.08 -3.88 12.36
CA HIS A 171 5.14 -2.57 12.97
C HIS A 171 5.23 -1.44 11.94
N LEU A 172 6.09 -1.59 10.93
CA LEU A 172 6.23 -0.62 9.84
C LEU A 172 4.93 -0.45 9.04
N LEU A 173 4.26 -1.57 8.73
CA LEU A 173 2.97 -1.55 8.02
C LEU A 173 1.89 -0.80 8.83
N VAL A 174 1.77 -1.09 10.13
CA VAL A 174 0.80 -0.42 11.01
C VAL A 174 1.14 1.06 11.18
N GLN A 175 2.42 1.41 11.31
CA GLN A 175 2.87 2.79 11.38
C GLN A 175 2.47 3.56 10.12
N LYS A 176 2.69 2.98 8.94
CA LYS A 176 2.27 3.57 7.66
C LYS A 176 0.77 3.69 7.53
N ALA A 177 0.02 2.67 7.94
CA ALA A 177 -1.44 2.72 8.00
C ALA A 177 -1.91 3.89 8.89
N ALA A 178 -1.30 4.06 10.07
CA ALA A 178 -1.65 5.14 10.99
C ALA A 178 -1.28 6.53 10.44
N GLU A 179 -0.13 6.68 9.78
CA GLU A 179 0.25 7.90 9.06
C GLU A 179 -0.77 8.27 7.97
N ARG A 180 -1.20 7.30 7.16
CA ARG A 180 -2.19 7.50 6.10
C ARG A 180 -3.57 7.79 6.68
N SER A 181 -3.99 7.02 7.67
CA SER A 181 -5.25 7.20 8.38
C SER A 181 -5.36 8.60 8.99
N ARG A 182 -4.32 9.13 9.65
CA ARG A 182 -4.36 10.48 10.22
C ARG A 182 -4.66 11.58 9.19
N ASN A 183 -4.22 11.38 7.95
CA ASN A 183 -4.42 12.31 6.84
C ASN A 183 -5.67 12.03 6.00
N ALA A 184 -6.39 10.92 6.26
CA ALA A 184 -7.60 10.57 5.53
C ALA A 184 -8.74 11.57 5.82
N LYS A 185 -9.50 11.94 4.79
CA LYS A 185 -10.67 12.83 4.96
C LYS A 185 -11.88 12.08 5.51
N GLU A 186 -12.08 10.86 5.04
CA GLU A 186 -13.26 10.06 5.35
C GLU A 186 -12.97 9.02 6.42
N ALA A 187 -13.96 8.68 7.23
CA ALA A 187 -13.87 7.58 8.20
C ALA A 187 -13.86 6.20 7.52
N ASN A 188 -14.35 6.10 6.28
CA ASN A 188 -14.41 4.87 5.50
C ASN A 188 -13.13 4.57 4.71
N ASP A 189 -12.11 5.41 4.82
CA ASP A 189 -10.82 5.20 4.16
C ASP A 189 -10.23 3.83 4.57
N PRO A 190 -9.72 3.05 3.61
CA PRO A 190 -9.24 1.70 3.89
C PRO A 190 -8.09 1.64 4.92
N TYR A 191 -7.26 2.67 5.02
CA TYR A 191 -6.20 2.72 6.04
C TYR A 191 -6.77 2.92 7.45
N VAL A 192 -7.86 3.66 7.58
CA VAL A 192 -8.59 3.80 8.86
C VAL A 192 -9.10 2.43 9.32
N LYS A 193 -9.69 1.66 8.40
CA LYS A 193 -10.21 0.32 8.70
C LYS A 193 -9.11 -0.63 9.16
N ILE A 194 -7.93 -0.58 8.53
CA ILE A 194 -6.77 -1.37 8.97
C ILE A 194 -6.36 -0.99 10.40
N CYS A 195 -6.29 0.30 10.73
CA CYS A 195 -5.97 0.73 12.09
C CYS A 195 -7.04 0.29 13.11
N ASP A 196 -8.32 0.42 12.78
CA ASP A 196 -9.42 -0.01 13.64
C ASP A 196 -9.40 -1.53 13.89
N GLU A 197 -9.15 -2.33 12.84
CA GLU A 197 -9.02 -3.79 12.91
C GLU A 197 -7.82 -4.20 13.79
N VAL A 198 -6.64 -3.64 13.53
CA VAL A 198 -5.42 -3.96 14.28
C VAL A 198 -5.56 -3.55 15.75
N ALA A 199 -6.16 -2.39 16.02
CA ALA A 199 -6.38 -1.92 17.38
C ALA A 199 -7.37 -2.82 18.16
N ASP A 200 -8.36 -3.40 17.47
CA ASP A 200 -9.36 -4.25 18.09
C ASP A 200 -8.91 -5.70 18.31
N THR A 201 -8.22 -6.31 17.34
CA THR A 201 -7.96 -7.76 17.33
C THR A 201 -6.59 -8.15 17.87
N THR A 202 -5.57 -7.30 17.73
CA THR A 202 -4.19 -7.72 17.95
C THR A 202 -3.85 -7.79 19.43
N PHE A 203 -3.29 -8.91 19.91
CA PHE A 203 -2.81 -9.05 21.30
C PHE A 203 -1.42 -8.43 21.54
N ASP A 204 -0.70 -8.08 20.49
CA ASP A 204 0.57 -7.36 20.57
C ASP A 204 0.34 -5.88 20.92
N ASN A 205 0.75 -5.53 22.14
CA ASN A 205 0.64 -4.18 22.67
C ASN A 205 1.39 -3.16 21.80
N SER A 206 2.52 -3.52 21.19
CA SER A 206 3.33 -2.58 20.40
C SER A 206 2.61 -2.18 19.10
N LEU A 207 2.06 -3.15 18.38
CA LEU A 207 1.26 -2.92 17.17
C LEU A 207 -0.02 -2.18 17.48
N ARG A 208 -0.70 -2.57 18.56
CA ARG A 208 -1.94 -1.93 19.00
C ARG A 208 -1.71 -0.47 19.36
N LEU A 209 -0.65 -0.14 20.09
CA LEU A 209 -0.31 1.26 20.43
C LEU A 209 -0.11 2.12 19.17
N THR A 210 0.60 1.59 18.18
CA THR A 210 0.80 2.29 16.90
C THR A 210 -0.54 2.47 16.16
N ALA A 211 -1.37 1.42 16.12
CA ALA A 211 -2.66 1.45 15.44
C ALA A 211 -3.65 2.44 16.08
N ILE A 212 -3.65 2.58 17.42
CA ILE A 212 -4.52 3.52 18.15
C ILE A 212 -4.31 4.95 17.64
N SER A 213 -3.10 5.35 17.25
CA SER A 213 -2.84 6.69 16.72
C SER A 213 -3.55 7.00 15.38
N GLY A 214 -3.96 5.96 14.65
CA GLY A 214 -4.72 6.04 13.41
C GLY A 214 -6.16 5.51 13.51
N ALA A 215 -6.59 4.97 14.65
CA ALA A 215 -7.95 4.46 14.81
C ALA A 215 -8.98 5.60 14.83
N ARG A 216 -10.14 5.40 14.21
CA ARG A 216 -11.25 6.37 14.20
C ARG A 216 -12.58 5.78 14.66
N SER A 217 -12.67 4.46 14.81
CA SER A 217 -13.88 3.82 15.31
C SER A 217 -14.11 4.16 16.79
N ALA A 218 -15.16 4.95 17.04
CA ALA A 218 -15.60 5.30 18.39
C ALA A 218 -15.90 4.06 19.26
N ALA A 219 -16.39 2.98 18.66
CA ALA A 219 -16.66 1.73 19.36
C ALA A 219 -15.36 1.05 19.82
N VAL A 220 -14.33 1.01 18.97
CA VAL A 220 -13.01 0.43 19.29
C VAL A 220 -12.35 1.25 20.39
N LEU A 221 -12.31 2.57 20.28
CA LEU A 221 -11.69 3.45 21.28
C LEU A 221 -12.41 3.36 22.64
N ARG A 222 -13.75 3.30 22.67
CA ARG A 222 -14.52 3.04 23.90
C ARG A 222 -14.20 1.68 24.51
N LYS A 223 -14.09 0.63 23.67
CA LYS A 223 -13.75 -0.73 24.13
C LYS A 223 -12.36 -0.78 24.75
N ILE A 224 -11.37 -0.16 24.11
CA ILE A 224 -9.99 -0.07 24.63
C ILE A 224 -9.98 0.69 25.96
N ALA A 225 -10.64 1.85 26.04
CA ALA A 225 -10.72 2.64 27.27
C ALA A 225 -11.37 1.87 28.44
N LYS A 226 -12.44 1.11 28.17
CA LYS A 226 -13.16 0.33 29.20
C LYS A 226 -12.40 -0.90 29.68
N THR A 227 -11.68 -1.58 28.81
CA THR A 227 -11.10 -2.90 29.12
C THR A 227 -9.78 -2.82 29.88
N ARG A 228 -9.14 -1.65 29.95
CA ARG A 228 -7.73 -1.52 30.36
C ARG A 228 -7.47 -0.72 31.63
N ASP A 229 -8.52 -0.51 32.41
CA ASP A 229 -8.60 0.28 33.63
C ASP A 229 -7.73 -0.25 34.81
N VAL A 230 -7.27 -1.52 34.79
CA VAL A 230 -6.87 -2.17 36.05
C VAL A 230 -5.36 -2.27 36.34
N VAL A 231 -4.45 -2.63 35.40
CA VAL A 231 -2.99 -2.70 35.77
C VAL A 231 -1.98 -2.46 34.62
N LEU A 232 -2.30 -2.71 33.34
CA LEU A 232 -1.26 -2.74 32.27
C LEU A 232 -1.56 -1.85 31.05
N GLY A 233 -2.56 -0.96 31.17
CA GLY A 233 -3.09 -0.16 30.06
C GLY A 233 -2.65 1.29 29.97
N ALA A 234 -1.76 1.78 30.84
CA ALA A 234 -1.47 3.21 30.95
C ALA A 234 -1.03 3.84 29.62
N ARG A 235 -0.14 3.17 28.87
CA ARG A 235 0.29 3.65 27.54
C ARG A 235 -0.82 3.61 26.49
N GLU A 236 -1.70 2.62 26.55
CA GLU A 236 -2.85 2.52 25.64
C GLU A 236 -3.85 3.65 25.94
N LEU A 237 -4.13 3.93 27.21
CA LEU A 237 -4.96 5.05 27.63
C LEU A 237 -4.32 6.39 27.24
N GLU A 238 -3.00 6.54 27.37
CA GLU A 238 -2.32 7.74 26.86
C GLU A 238 -2.47 7.89 25.35
N ALA A 239 -2.35 6.79 24.59
CA ALA A 239 -2.53 6.82 23.14
C ALA A 239 -3.98 7.13 22.75
N VAL A 240 -4.97 6.62 23.48
CA VAL A 240 -6.39 6.96 23.29
C VAL A 240 -6.63 8.44 23.64
N ALA A 241 -6.04 8.95 24.72
CA ALA A 241 -6.16 10.35 25.11
C ALA A 241 -5.54 11.32 24.09
N ASP A 242 -4.46 10.92 23.43
CA ASP A 242 -3.76 11.71 22.41
C ASP A 242 -4.41 11.62 21.01
N ASN A 243 -5.32 10.66 20.80
CA ASN A 243 -6.02 10.50 19.53
C ASN A 243 -7.14 11.54 19.37
N ILE A 244 -7.01 12.39 18.35
CA ILE A 244 -7.96 13.47 18.01
C ILE A 244 -9.36 13.00 17.61
N TYR A 245 -9.54 11.72 17.28
CA TYR A 245 -10.82 11.11 16.92
C TYR A 245 -11.49 10.41 18.12
N THR A 246 -10.87 10.45 19.30
CA THR A 246 -11.46 9.85 20.50
C THR A 246 -12.76 10.55 20.88
N PRO A 247 -13.85 9.80 21.14
CA PRO A 247 -15.13 10.39 21.50
C PRO A 247 -15.04 11.28 22.76
N SER A 248 -15.75 12.42 22.74
CA SER A 248 -15.73 13.39 23.83
C SER A 248 -16.22 12.83 25.16
N ASP A 249 -17.13 11.85 25.15
CA ASP A 249 -17.56 11.12 26.34
C ASP A 249 -16.40 10.33 26.98
N VAL A 250 -15.58 9.69 26.15
CA VAL A 250 -14.39 8.95 26.60
C VAL A 250 -13.36 9.91 27.17
N LEU A 251 -13.03 10.99 26.46
CA LEU A 251 -12.08 12.00 26.94
C LEU A 251 -12.54 12.64 28.25
N SER A 252 -13.83 12.95 28.38
CA SER A 252 -14.40 13.52 29.62
C SER A 252 -14.31 12.54 30.78
N SER A 253 -14.58 11.24 30.54
CA SER A 253 -14.42 10.21 31.56
C SER A 253 -12.97 10.01 32.00
N MET A 254 -12.01 10.14 31.07
CA MET A 254 -10.58 10.04 31.36
C MET A 254 -10.03 11.28 32.07
N ALA A 255 -10.59 12.46 31.82
CA ALA A 255 -10.25 13.68 32.52
C ALA A 255 -10.82 13.73 33.95
N SER A 256 -11.97 13.09 34.18
CA SER A 256 -12.66 13.05 35.49
C SER A 256 -12.25 11.83 36.31
N VAL A 257 -10.95 11.71 36.63
CA VAL A 257 -10.45 10.62 37.48
C VAL A 257 -10.99 10.79 38.92
N PRO A 258 -11.79 9.84 39.45
CA PRO A 258 -12.29 9.92 40.81
C PRO A 258 -11.14 9.96 41.83
N PRO A 259 -11.28 10.70 42.94
CA PRO A 259 -10.22 10.84 43.96
C PRO A 259 -9.80 9.49 44.55
N THR A 260 -10.70 8.50 44.60
CA THR A 260 -10.41 7.14 45.07
C THR A 260 -9.46 6.36 44.15
N ARG A 261 -9.36 6.74 42.86
CA ARG A 261 -8.43 6.14 41.90
C ARG A 261 -7.18 6.98 41.67
N GLN A 262 -7.15 8.23 42.16
CA GLN A 262 -6.00 9.13 42.01
C GLN A 262 -4.69 8.53 42.55
N ALA A 263 -4.73 7.66 43.56
CA ALA A 263 -3.51 7.02 44.08
C ALA A 263 -2.87 6.03 43.08
N ILE A 264 -3.67 5.25 42.36
CA ILE A 264 -3.18 4.30 41.32
C ILE A 264 -2.80 5.06 40.05
N TYR A 265 -3.51 6.17 39.80
CA TYR A 265 -3.26 7.08 38.69
C TYR A 265 -2.23 8.17 38.98
N ALA A 266 -1.65 8.26 40.18
CA ALA A 266 -0.80 9.39 40.55
C ALA A 266 0.44 9.51 39.66
N ALA A 267 0.92 8.38 39.10
CA ALA A 267 2.05 8.36 38.18
C ALA A 267 1.66 8.55 36.70
N PHE A 268 0.49 8.05 36.26
CA PHE A 268 0.11 8.01 34.84
C PHE A 268 -1.24 8.67 34.50
N GLY A 269 -2.18 8.75 35.43
CA GLY A 269 -3.47 9.38 35.16
C GLY A 269 -3.38 10.90 35.05
N VAL A 270 -2.38 11.55 35.64
CA VAL A 270 -2.15 12.99 35.43
C VAL A 270 -1.80 13.26 33.96
N THR A 271 -0.91 12.47 33.36
CA THR A 271 -0.52 12.62 31.94
C THR A 271 -1.70 12.30 31.02
N VAL A 272 -2.45 11.22 31.31
CA VAL A 272 -3.66 10.84 30.56
C VAL A 272 -4.73 11.94 30.62
N ALA A 273 -5.04 12.47 31.81
CA ALA A 273 -6.06 13.51 31.97
C ALA A 273 -5.66 14.84 31.31
N GLN A 274 -4.39 15.23 31.39
CA GLN A 274 -3.87 16.41 30.70
C GLN A 274 -3.95 16.26 29.18
N LYS A 275 -3.52 15.11 28.63
CA LYS A 275 -3.64 14.80 27.20
C LYS A 275 -5.11 14.81 26.76
N ALA A 276 -5.99 14.15 27.51
CA ALA A 276 -7.41 14.09 27.18
C ALA A 276 -8.06 15.49 27.17
N SER A 277 -7.71 16.34 28.15
CA SER A 277 -8.19 17.72 28.22
C SER A 277 -7.71 18.56 27.03
N ARG A 278 -6.43 18.41 26.65
CA ARG A 278 -5.85 19.09 25.48
C ARG A 278 -6.53 18.66 24.18
N THR A 279 -6.71 17.35 23.98
CA THR A 279 -7.37 16.80 22.79
C THR A 279 -8.82 17.27 22.68
N LEU A 280 -9.54 17.31 23.81
CA LEU A 280 -10.91 17.82 23.88
C LEU A 280 -10.99 19.30 23.50
N GLN A 281 -10.02 20.12 23.93
CA GLN A 281 -9.93 21.52 23.52
C GLN A 281 -9.73 21.65 22.00
N VAL A 282 -8.80 20.89 21.41
CA VAL A 282 -8.55 20.89 19.96
C VAL A 282 -9.79 20.47 19.18
N GLN A 283 -10.55 19.48 19.67
CA GLN A 283 -11.82 19.08 19.05
C GLN A 283 -12.86 20.21 19.07
N ARG A 284 -12.98 20.94 20.18
CA ARG A 284 -13.89 22.09 20.27
C ARG A 284 -13.51 23.17 19.26
N GLU A 285 -12.22 23.53 19.19
CA GLU A 285 -11.71 24.52 18.25
C GLU A 285 -11.99 24.13 16.78
N ARG A 286 -11.83 22.84 16.43
CA ARG A 286 -12.17 22.34 15.09
C ARG A 286 -13.66 22.41 14.80
N ASN A 287 -14.52 22.08 15.75
CA ASN A 287 -15.97 22.12 15.54
C ASN A 287 -16.46 23.57 15.34
N PHE A 288 -15.88 24.55 16.04
CA PHE A 288 -16.21 25.97 15.83
C PHE A 288 -15.74 26.50 14.48
N ALA A 289 -14.61 26.01 13.95
CA ALA A 289 -14.09 26.44 12.64
C ALA A 289 -14.94 25.97 11.44
N VAL A 290 -15.82 24.98 11.65
CA VAL A 290 -16.62 24.36 10.57
C VAL A 290 -18.04 24.95 10.49
N GLU A 291 -18.49 25.78 11.44
CA GLU A 291 -19.77 26.47 11.29
C GLU A 291 -19.67 27.48 10.14
N PRO A 292 -20.33 27.23 8.99
CA PRO A 292 -20.34 28.22 7.92
C PRO A 292 -21.05 29.45 8.46
N VAL A 293 -20.40 30.62 8.32
CA VAL A 293 -21.08 31.89 8.54
C VAL A 293 -22.36 31.81 7.70
N PRO A 294 -23.55 31.87 8.32
CA PRO A 294 -24.79 31.80 7.55
C PRO A 294 -24.68 32.92 6.52
N GLU A 295 -24.66 32.56 5.24
CA GLU A 295 -24.69 33.52 4.14
C GLU A 295 -25.97 34.33 4.34
N GLY A 296 -25.81 35.46 5.00
CA GLY A 296 -26.87 36.38 5.28
C GLY A 296 -27.41 36.80 3.94
N SER A 297 -28.58 36.25 3.61
CA SER A 297 -29.58 36.79 2.70
C SER A 297 -29.32 38.28 2.44
N VAL A 298 -28.58 38.56 1.37
CA VAL A 298 -28.43 39.91 0.84
C VAL A 298 -29.80 40.26 0.30
N GLY A 299 -30.62 40.88 1.14
CA GLY A 299 -31.86 41.50 0.73
C GLY A 299 -31.52 42.57 -0.30
N GLY A 300 -31.79 42.28 -1.57
CA GLY A 300 -31.67 43.25 -2.64
C GLY A 300 -32.70 44.37 -2.43
N PRO A 301 -32.29 45.65 -2.44
CA PRO A 301 -33.25 46.76 -2.42
C PRO A 301 -34.02 46.78 -3.74
N SER A 302 -35.35 46.80 -3.65
CA SER A 302 -36.29 47.05 -4.75
C SER A 302 -36.54 48.54 -4.93
#